data_AF-A0A9E2VA01-F1
#
_entry.id   AF-A0A9E2VA01-F1
#
_cell.length_a   1.000
_cell.length_b   1.000
_cell.length_c   1.000
_cell.angle_alpha   90.00
_cell.angle_beta   90.00
_cell.angle_gamma   90.00
#
_symmetry.space_group_name_H-M   'P 1'
#
loop_
_entity.id
_entity.type
_entity.pdbx_description
1 polymer ?
#
loop_
_entity_poly.entity_id
_entity_poly.type
_entity_poly.pdbx_seq_one_letter_code
_entity_poly.pdbx_strand_id
1 'polypeptide(L)'
;MENRAQVLLRKMVANIYLPHTAFIKRIEEETGDIKTFTLCFKEEELRNKFTFRPGQFVLVSVFNCGEAPFSISSSPEVAGELQ
;
A
#
# COMPACT_ATOMS: atom_id res chain seq x y z
N MET A 1 -9.12 16.13 29.13
CA MET A 1 -9.19 14.67 29.35
C MET A 1 -9.80 14.04 28.11
N GLU A 2 -9.06 13.22 27.37
CA GLU A 2 -9.62 12.54 26.19
C GLU A 2 -10.69 11.52 26.60
N ASN A 3 -11.82 11.51 25.88
CA ASN A 3 -12.92 10.59 26.12
C ASN A 3 -12.50 9.16 25.72
N ARG A 4 -12.66 8.19 26.62
CA ARG A 4 -12.34 6.77 26.38
C ARG A 4 -13.01 6.19 25.12
N ALA A 5 -14.21 6.65 24.78
CA ALA A 5 -14.89 6.22 23.55
C ALA A 5 -14.15 6.69 22.28
N GLN A 6 -13.58 7.91 22.30
CA GLN A 6 -12.77 8.43 21.20
C GLN A 6 -11.45 7.68 21.04
N VAL A 7 -10.79 7.32 22.16
CA VAL A 7 -9.56 6.52 22.13
C VAL A 7 -9.80 5.12 21.57
N LEU A 8 -10.91 4.48 21.94
CA LEU A 8 -11.29 3.17 21.43
C LEU A 8 -11.67 3.21 19.95
N LEU A 9 -12.41 4.22 19.51
CA LEU A 9 -12.77 4.41 18.10
C LEU A 9 -11.52 4.59 17.22
N ARG A 10 -10.53 5.35 17.70
CA ARG A 10 -9.24 5.57 17.01
C ARG A 10 -8.41 4.29 16.90
N LYS A 11 -8.56 3.36 17.84
CA LYS A 11 -7.95 2.01 17.78
C LYS A 11 -8.64 1.08 16.77
N MET A 12 -9.92 1.30 16.47
CA MET A 12 -10.70 0.44 15.57
C MET A 12 -10.54 0.84 14.08
N VAL A 13 -10.14 2.08 13.80
CA VAL A 13 -9.90 2.55 12.42
C VAL A 13 -8.45 2.29 12.04
N ALA A 14 -8.24 1.59 10.92
CA ALA A 14 -6.90 1.37 10.37
C ALA A 14 -6.21 2.73 10.10
N ASN A 15 -4.99 2.91 10.64
CA ASN A 15 -4.24 4.14 10.48
C ASN A 15 -3.60 4.20 9.09
N ILE A 16 -4.21 4.96 8.18
CA ILE A 16 -3.73 5.12 6.79
C ILE A 16 -2.37 5.83 6.69
N TYR A 17 -1.90 6.48 7.76
CA TYR A 17 -0.60 7.15 7.79
C TYR A 17 0.52 6.26 8.33
N LEU A 18 0.20 5.05 8.81
CA LEU A 18 1.22 4.11 9.25
C LEU A 18 1.77 3.37 8.01
N PRO A 19 3.07 3.52 7.68
CA PRO A 19 3.64 2.80 6.55
C PRO A 19 3.73 1.31 6.86
N HIS A 20 3.49 0.49 5.84
CA HIS A 20 3.62 -0.96 5.92
C HIS A 20 4.72 -1.43 4.98
N THR A 21 5.60 -2.31 5.45
CA THR A 21 6.71 -2.81 4.65
C THR A 21 6.22 -3.77 3.55
N ALA A 22 6.72 -3.57 2.34
CA ALA A 22 6.49 -4.44 1.19
C ALA A 22 7.83 -4.78 0.53
N PHE A 23 7.84 -5.80 -0.31
CA PHE A 23 8.96 -6.15 -1.18
C PHE A 23 8.51 -6.19 -2.64
N ILE A 24 9.45 -5.94 -3.56
CA ILE A 24 9.21 -6.10 -4.99
C ILE A 24 9.20 -7.59 -5.31
N LYS A 25 8.04 -8.10 -5.71
CA LYS A 25 7.84 -9.50 -6.13
C LYS A 25 8.25 -9.70 -7.59
N ARG A 26 7.96 -8.74 -8.46
CA ARG A 26 8.31 -8.76 -9.89
C ARG A 26 8.64 -7.35 -10.39
N ILE A 27 9.50 -7.31 -11.40
CA ILE A 27 9.81 -6.12 -12.20
C ILE A 27 9.62 -6.53 -13.65
N GLU A 28 8.80 -5.79 -14.37
CA GLU A 28 8.49 -6.02 -15.78
C GLU A 28 8.97 -4.79 -16.57
N GLU A 29 9.70 -5.01 -17.67
CA GLU A 29 10.12 -3.94 -18.58
C GLU A 29 9.05 -3.74 -19.65
N GLU A 30 8.42 -2.57 -19.65
CA GLU A 30 7.38 -2.23 -20.63
C GLU A 30 8.00 -1.61 -21.89
N THR A 31 8.93 -0.67 -21.67
CA THR A 31 9.72 0.02 -22.70
C THR A 31 11.15 0.22 -22.20
N GLY A 32 11.99 0.92 -22.98
CA GLY A 32 13.37 1.23 -22.57
C GLY A 32 13.48 2.09 -21.31
N ASP A 33 12.41 2.81 -20.94
CA ASP A 33 12.37 3.76 -19.82
C ASP A 33 11.19 3.55 -18.86
N ILE A 34 10.28 2.62 -19.14
CA ILE A 34 9.11 2.31 -18.31
C ILE A 34 9.24 0.90 -17.73
N LYS A 35 9.00 0.79 -16.42
CA LYS A 35 8.97 -0.47 -15.68
C LYS A 35 7.70 -0.56 -14.84
N THR A 36 7.09 -1.74 -14.81
CA THR A 36 6.01 -2.09 -13.89
C THR A 36 6.59 -2.86 -12.71
N PHE A 37 6.23 -2.45 -11.48
CA PHE A 37 6.69 -3.11 -10.26
C PHE A 37 5.50 -3.77 -9.58
N THR A 38 5.58 -5.08 -9.35
CA THR A 38 4.62 -5.76 -8.48
C THR A 38 5.13 -5.73 -7.04
N LEU A 39 4.43 -5.04 -6.15
CA LEU A 39 4.69 -4.99 -4.72
C LEU A 39 3.85 -6.03 -3.96
N CYS A 40 4.42 -6.57 -2.89
CA CYS A 40 3.76 -7.52 -2.02
C CYS A 40 4.04 -7.16 -0.55
N PHE A 41 2.99 -7.05 0.26
CA PHE A 41 3.14 -6.78 1.69
C PHE A 41 3.85 -7.94 2.38
N LYS A 42 4.81 -7.60 3.26
CA LYS A 42 5.55 -8.58 4.06
C LYS A 42 4.64 -9.30 5.06
N GLU A 43 3.70 -8.56 5.65
CA GLU A 43 2.70 -9.09 6.56
C GLU A 43 1.58 -9.80 5.79
N GLU A 44 1.36 -11.08 6.10
CA GLU A 44 0.39 -11.92 5.41
C GLU A 44 -1.06 -11.48 5.60
N GLU A 45 -1.41 -11.08 6.83
CA GLU A 45 -2.77 -10.62 7.13
C GLU A 45 -3.11 -9.37 6.31
N LEU A 46 -2.19 -8.42 6.24
CA LEU A 46 -2.36 -7.21 5.43
C LEU A 46 -2.44 -7.54 3.94
N ARG A 47 -1.56 -8.42 3.45
CA ARG A 47 -1.59 -8.88 2.06
C ARG A 47 -2.95 -9.41 1.64
N ASN A 48 -3.61 -10.18 2.49
CA ASN A 48 -4.89 -10.80 2.19
C ASN A 48 -6.10 -9.87 2.38
N LYS A 49 -5.95 -8.79 3.17
CA LYS A 49 -7.05 -7.86 3.51
C LYS A 49 -6.97 -6.53 2.76
N PHE A 50 -5.81 -6.18 2.22
CA PHE A 50 -5.62 -4.90 1.54
C PHE A 50 -6.52 -4.82 0.31
N THR A 51 -7.20 -3.69 0.18
CA THR A 51 -8.04 -3.33 -0.97
C THR A 51 -8.06 -1.81 -1.11
N PHE A 52 -8.49 -1.34 -2.27
CA PHE A 52 -8.54 0.09 -2.61
C PHE A 52 -9.73 0.36 -3.53
N ARG A 53 -10.11 1.63 -3.65
CA ARG A 53 -11.11 2.10 -4.60
C ARG A 53 -10.44 2.67 -5.84
N PRO A 54 -11.06 2.55 -7.04
CA PRO A 54 -10.58 3.24 -8.23
C PRO A 54 -10.37 4.74 -7.97
N GLY A 55 -9.25 5.27 -8.45
CA GLY A 55 -8.85 6.66 -8.24
C GLY A 55 -8.04 6.93 -6.97
N GLN A 56 -7.80 5.92 -6.12
CA GLN A 56 -6.83 6.02 -5.04
C GLN A 56 -5.41 5.71 -5.53
N PHE A 57 -4.42 6.20 -4.79
CA PHE A 57 -3.00 5.97 -5.01
C PHE A 57 -2.34 5.54 -3.70
N VAL A 58 -1.13 5.00 -3.79
CA VAL A 58 -0.27 4.72 -2.63
C VAL A 58 0.90 5.69 -2.58
N LEU A 59 1.35 6.04 -1.38
CA LEU A 59 2.66 6.66 -1.19
C LEU A 59 3.68 5.55 -0.98
N VAL A 60 4.68 5.50 -1.86
CA VAL A 60 5.78 4.54 -1.76
C VAL A 60 6.99 5.26 -1.18
N SER A 61 7.45 4.78 -0.02
CA SER A 61 8.64 5.28 0.65
C SER A 61 9.81 4.34 0.42
N VAL A 62 10.95 4.88 0.00
CA VAL A 62 12.21 4.13 -0.12
C VAL A 62 13.25 4.79 0.79
N PHE A 63 13.85 3.98 1.67
CA PHE A 63 14.86 4.45 2.61
C PHE A 63 15.97 5.20 1.87
N ASN A 64 16.29 6.40 2.37
CA ASN A 64 17.30 7.31 1.81
C ASN A 64 17.00 7.87 0.39
N CYS A 65 15.82 7.59 -0.19
CA CYS A 65 15.40 8.16 -1.47
C CYS A 65 14.22 9.11 -1.33
N GLY A 66 13.36 8.91 -0.31
CA GLY A 66 12.17 9.74 -0.06
C GLY A 66 10.88 8.99 -0.37
N GLU A 67 9.82 9.74 -0.66
CA GLU A 67 8.47 9.22 -0.90
C GLU A 67 7.88 9.82 -2.17
N ALA A 68 7.13 9.03 -2.93
CA ALA A 68 6.41 9.50 -4.10
C ALA A 68 5.04 8.81 -4.24
N PRO A 69 4.02 9.51 -4.77
CA PRO A 69 2.72 8.93 -5.04
C PRO A 69 2.75 8.08 -6.32
N PHE A 70 2.15 6.89 -6.26
CA PHE A 70 1.97 5.99 -7.40
C PHE A 70 0.51 5.55 -7.51
N SER A 71 -0.07 5.73 -8.70
CA SER A 71 -1.38 5.17 -9.04
C SER A 71 -1.29 3.66 -9.11
N ILE A 72 -2.33 2.98 -8.63
CA ILE A 72 -2.42 1.52 -8.67
C ILE A 72 -2.97 1.11 -10.02
N SER A 73 -2.26 0.23 -10.71
CA SER A 73 -2.59 -0.30 -12.04
C SER A 73 -3.28 -1.67 -11.98
N SER A 74 -3.16 -2.41 -10.87
CA SER A 74 -3.87 -3.68 -10.69
C SER A 74 -5.37 -3.49 -10.39
N SER A 75 -6.17 -4.56 -10.54
CA SER A 75 -7.58 -4.54 -10.14
C SER A 75 -7.73 -4.67 -8.62
N PRO A 76 -8.67 -3.93 -7.98
CA PRO A 76 -8.93 -4.07 -6.54
C PRO A 76 -9.50 -5.44 -6.14
N GLU A 77 -9.91 -6.26 -7.11
CA GLU A 77 -10.37 -7.65 -6.90
C GLU A 77 -9.20 -8.63 -6.80
N VAL A 78 -7.99 -8.24 -7.23
CA VAL A 78 -6.79 -9.07 -7.14
C VAL A 78 -6.13 -8.83 -5.79
N ALA A 79 -6.38 -9.74 -4.85
CA ALA A 79 -5.79 -9.67 -3.52
C ALA A 79 -4.30 -10.06 -3.54
N GLY A 80 -3.53 -9.45 -2.65
CA GLY A 80 -2.18 -9.86 -2.30
C GLY A 80 -1.04 -9.33 -3.17
N GLU A 81 -1.35 -8.70 -4.30
CA GLU A 81 -0.36 -8.06 -5.17
C GLU A 81 -0.83 -6.66 -5.58
N LEU A 82 0.11 -5.72 -5.59
CA LEU A 82 -0.12 -4.35 -6.02
C LEU A 82 0.78 -4.04 -7.20
N GLN A 83 0.23 -3.59 -8.32
CA GLN A 83 0.98 -3.10 -9.47
C GLN A 83 0.70 -1.62 -9.68
#